data_AF-A0A955IQV8-F1
#
_entry.id   AF-A0A955IQV8-F1
#
_cell.length_a   1.000
_cell.length_b   1.000
_cell.length_c   1.000
_cell.angle_alpha   90.00
_cell.angle_beta   90.00
_cell.angle_gamma   90.00
#
_symmetry.space_group_name_H-M   'P 1'
#
loop_
_entity.id
_entity.type
_entity.pdbx_description
1 polymer ?
#
loop_
_entity_poly.entity_id
_entity_poly.type
_entity_poly.pdbx_seq_one_letter_code
_entity_poly.pdbx_strand_id
1 'polypeptide(L)'
;MKQERTNARTMAVSLAMLTMCGLAAPATAQSMRDVEAVAKQRGLTNADLIAAAKTYLPSGQKDEYVMFASSGHAGQIFAIGLPSMRLLRSIAVYTPEPWQGWGYGVGNDVMAEGFPFGK
;
A
#
# COMPACT_ATOMS: atom_id res chain seq x y z
N MET A 1 -60.72 -27.16 1.08
CA MET A 1 -59.44 -27.41 1.78
C MET A 1 -58.20 -27.60 0.89
N LYS A 2 -58.27 -27.48 -0.46
CA LYS A 2 -57.08 -27.68 -1.34
C LYS A 2 -56.28 -26.41 -1.66
N GLN A 3 -56.84 -25.22 -1.49
CA GLN A 3 -56.25 -23.93 -1.90
C GLN A 3 -55.18 -23.37 -0.93
N GLU A 4 -55.29 -23.65 0.38
CA GLU A 4 -54.37 -23.09 1.39
C GLU A 4 -52.97 -23.71 1.37
N ARG A 5 -52.85 -25.00 1.02
CA ARG A 5 -51.55 -25.70 1.05
C ARG A 5 -50.61 -25.30 -0.10
N THR A 6 -51.16 -24.76 -1.19
CA THR A 6 -50.39 -24.26 -2.33
C THR A 6 -49.69 -22.94 -2.00
N ASN A 7 -50.36 -22.00 -1.31
CA ASN A 7 -49.78 -20.71 -0.94
C ASN A 7 -48.67 -20.84 0.12
N ALA A 8 -48.81 -21.79 1.04
CA ALA A 8 -47.79 -22.08 2.05
C ALA A 8 -46.47 -22.61 1.45
N ARG A 9 -46.54 -23.38 0.36
CA ARG A 9 -45.37 -23.86 -0.38
C ARG A 9 -44.70 -22.74 -1.18
N THR A 10 -45.50 -21.86 -1.80
CA THR A 10 -44.96 -20.70 -2.54
C THR A 10 -44.32 -19.67 -1.60
N MET A 11 -44.85 -19.47 -0.38
CA MET A 11 -44.21 -18.66 0.67
C MET A 11 -42.94 -19.30 1.23
N ALA A 12 -42.92 -20.63 1.43
CA ALA A 12 -41.73 -21.32 1.93
C ALA A 12 -40.56 -21.28 0.92
N VAL A 13 -40.85 -21.34 -0.38
CA VAL A 13 -39.83 -21.26 -1.45
C VAL A 13 -39.31 -19.83 -1.61
N SER A 14 -40.17 -18.80 -1.44
CA SER A 14 -39.73 -17.39 -1.50
C SER A 14 -38.93 -16.95 -0.26
N LEU A 15 -39.24 -17.50 0.93
CA LEU A 15 -38.44 -17.28 2.15
C LEU A 15 -37.10 -18.04 2.14
N ALA A 16 -37.04 -19.19 1.47
CA ALA A 16 -35.80 -19.96 1.27
C ALA A 16 -34.86 -19.34 0.21
N MET A 17 -35.40 -18.66 -0.81
CA MET A 17 -34.59 -17.95 -1.80
C MET A 17 -33.95 -16.65 -1.25
N LEU A 18 -34.59 -15.99 -0.29
CA LEU A 18 -34.04 -14.78 0.33
C LEU A 18 -32.89 -15.08 1.32
N THR A 19 -32.84 -16.31 1.84
CA THR A 19 -31.81 -16.75 2.81
C THR A 19 -30.56 -17.34 2.14
N MET A 20 -30.63 -17.70 0.85
CA MET A 20 -29.49 -18.19 0.05
C MET A 20 -28.62 -17.08 -0.57
N CYS A 21 -29.03 -15.81 -0.48
CA CYS A 21 -28.24 -14.65 -0.94
C CYS A 21 -27.81 -13.74 0.23
N GLY A 22 -27.64 -14.32 1.43
CA GLY A 22 -27.26 -13.60 2.65
C GLY A 22 -25.84 -13.87 3.16
N LEU A 23 -25.04 -14.68 2.46
CA LEU A 23 -23.73 -15.10 2.94
C LEU A 23 -22.58 -14.83 1.94
N ALA A 24 -22.52 -13.60 1.44
CA ALA A 24 -21.27 -13.05 0.92
C ALA A 24 -20.69 -12.15 2.01
N ALA A 25 -19.48 -12.48 2.44
CA ALA A 25 -18.76 -11.86 3.56
C ALA A 25 -18.85 -10.33 3.57
N PRO A 26 -19.02 -9.68 4.75
CA PRO A 26 -18.79 -8.26 4.83
C PRO A 26 -17.30 -8.04 4.64
N ALA A 27 -16.90 -7.60 3.45
CA ALA A 27 -15.76 -6.71 3.36
C ALA A 27 -16.00 -5.61 4.39
N THR A 28 -15.06 -5.42 5.31
CA THR A 28 -15.12 -4.50 6.44
C THR A 28 -15.54 -3.10 5.99
N ALA A 29 -16.84 -2.82 6.05
CA ALA A 29 -17.38 -1.47 5.94
C ALA A 29 -17.12 -0.80 7.29
N GLN A 30 -15.90 -0.26 7.48
CA GLN A 30 -15.64 0.62 8.62
C GLN A 30 -16.60 1.80 8.51
N SER A 31 -17.44 1.99 9.53
CA SER A 31 -18.41 3.07 9.51
C SER A 31 -17.67 4.40 9.76
N MET A 32 -18.15 5.49 9.16
CA MET A 32 -17.60 6.84 9.44
C MET A 32 -17.59 7.18 10.94
N ARG A 33 -18.46 6.55 11.75
CA ARG A 33 -18.48 6.70 13.21
C ARG A 33 -17.24 6.10 13.88
N ASP A 34 -16.72 5.00 13.34
CA ASP A 34 -15.51 4.35 13.86
C ASP A 34 -14.28 5.23 13.59
N VAL A 35 -14.23 5.90 12.43
CA VAL A 35 -13.17 6.86 12.09
C VAL A 35 -13.20 8.06 13.04
N GLU A 36 -14.39 8.60 13.35
CA GLU A 36 -14.52 9.73 14.26
C GLU A 36 -14.22 9.36 15.73
N ALA A 37 -14.57 8.14 16.15
CA ALA A 37 -14.21 7.62 17.47
C ALA A 37 -12.68 7.47 17.62
N VAL A 38 -12.01 6.91 16.61
CA VAL A 38 -10.55 6.78 16.58
C VAL A 38 -9.87 8.16 16.52
N ALA A 39 -10.42 9.10 15.74
CA ALA A 39 -9.90 10.47 15.66
C ALA A 39 -9.98 11.19 17.00
N LYS A 40 -11.12 11.10 17.70
CA LYS A 40 -11.30 11.70 19.04
C LYS A 40 -10.38 11.06 20.09
N GLN A 41 -10.22 9.73 20.05
CA GLN A 41 -9.30 9.04 20.95
C GLN A 41 -7.83 9.46 20.73
N ARG A 42 -7.45 9.74 19.48
CA ARG A 42 -6.11 10.20 19.12
C ARG A 42 -5.95 11.72 19.16
N GLY A 43 -6.99 12.47 19.54
CA GLY A 43 -6.96 13.94 19.57
C GLY A 43 -6.73 14.60 18.21
N LEU A 44 -7.07 13.91 17.11
CA LEU A 44 -6.84 14.38 15.75
C LEU A 44 -7.94 15.34 15.31
N THR A 45 -7.56 16.44 14.66
CA THR A 45 -8.50 17.34 14.02
C THR A 45 -8.93 16.81 12.66
N ASN A 46 -10.03 17.32 12.11
CA ASN A 46 -10.47 16.96 10.75
C ASN A 46 -9.39 17.29 9.69
N ALA A 47 -8.57 18.31 9.93
CA ALA A 47 -7.46 18.65 9.04
C ALA A 47 -6.37 17.57 9.06
N ASP A 48 -6.07 16.99 10.23
CA ASP A 48 -5.08 15.93 10.38
C ASP A 48 -5.53 14.63 9.73
N LEU A 49 -6.83 14.32 9.79
CA LEU A 49 -7.41 13.17 9.08
C LEU A 49 -7.28 13.32 7.56
N ILE A 50 -7.50 14.52 7.04
CA ILE A 50 -7.33 14.82 5.62
C ILE A 50 -5.85 14.74 5.22
N ALA A 51 -4.93 15.21 6.06
CA ALA A 51 -3.50 15.12 5.81
C ALA A 51 -3.02 13.66 5.82
N ALA A 52 -3.47 12.84 6.77
CA ALA A 52 -3.15 11.42 6.84
C ALA A 52 -3.72 10.63 5.65
N ALA A 53 -4.93 10.97 5.20
CA ALA A 53 -5.52 10.35 4.01
C ALA A 53 -4.74 10.66 2.74
N LYS A 54 -4.05 11.81 2.67
CA LYS A 54 -3.23 12.19 1.49
C LYS A 54 -1.88 11.47 1.42
N THR A 55 -1.33 11.02 2.55
CA THR A 55 -0.05 10.29 2.58
C THR A 55 -0.25 8.78 2.50
N TYR A 56 -1.45 8.30 2.82
CA TYR A 56 -1.77 6.88 2.76
C TYR A 56 -2.03 6.41 1.33
N LEU A 57 -1.21 5.48 0.85
CA LEU A 57 -1.49 4.69 -0.34
C LEU A 57 -1.75 3.22 0.02
N PRO A 58 -2.84 2.62 -0.51
CA PRO A 58 -3.13 1.21 -0.28
C PRO A 58 -2.13 0.31 -1.01
N SER A 59 -2.04 -0.95 -0.57
CA SER A 59 -1.18 -1.95 -1.21
C SER A 59 -1.56 -2.17 -2.67
N GLY A 60 -0.56 -2.24 -3.55
CA GLY A 60 -0.73 -2.48 -4.99
C GLY A 60 -0.86 -1.21 -5.84
N GLN A 61 -1.02 -0.03 -5.24
CA GLN A 61 -0.90 1.23 -5.97
C GLN A 61 0.55 1.71 -6.04
N LYS A 62 0.90 2.35 -7.16
CA LYS A 62 2.23 2.92 -7.41
C LYS A 62 2.26 4.36 -6.92
N ASP A 63 3.40 4.77 -6.38
CA ASP A 63 3.69 6.17 -6.12
C ASP A 63 3.81 6.95 -7.44
N GLU A 64 3.32 8.19 -7.45
CA GLU A 64 3.30 9.04 -8.66
C GLU A 64 4.69 9.59 -8.98
N TYR A 65 5.47 9.90 -7.95
CA TYR A 65 6.81 10.47 -8.08
C TYR A 65 7.85 9.64 -7.35
N VAL A 66 9.07 9.64 -7.89
CA VAL A 66 10.25 9.05 -7.25
C VAL A 66 11.22 10.19 -6.89
N MET A 67 11.54 10.28 -5.61
CA MET A 67 12.56 11.17 -5.08
C MET A 67 13.88 10.40 -4.93
N PHE A 68 14.95 10.96 -5.48
CA PHE A 68 16.31 10.49 -5.21
C PHE A 68 16.91 11.32 -4.09
N ALA A 69 17.04 10.72 -2.91
CA ALA A 69 17.59 11.35 -1.72
C ALA A 69 19.01 10.89 -1.45
N SER A 70 19.87 11.82 -1.02
CA SER A 70 21.21 11.49 -0.55
C SER A 70 21.15 10.87 0.84
N SER A 71 21.90 9.79 1.07
CA SER A 71 22.05 9.18 2.39
C SER A 71 23.12 9.83 3.26
N GLY A 72 23.73 10.94 2.79
CA GLY A 72 24.78 11.65 3.52
C GLY A 72 26.02 10.78 3.73
N HIS A 73 26.39 10.55 4.99
CA HIS A 73 27.61 9.82 5.38
C HIS A 73 27.62 8.34 5.00
N ALA A 74 26.46 7.73 4.77
CA ALA A 74 26.39 6.33 4.36
C ALA A 74 26.67 6.10 2.87
N GLY A 75 26.93 7.17 2.09
CA GLY A 75 27.48 7.05 0.72
C GLY A 75 26.57 6.39 -0.32
N GLN A 76 25.29 6.21 0.00
CA GLN A 76 24.27 5.59 -0.86
C GLN A 76 23.21 6.62 -1.30
N ILE A 77 22.47 6.30 -2.34
CA ILE A 77 21.32 7.07 -2.83
C ILE A 77 20.06 6.26 -2.57
N PHE A 78 19.04 6.89 -1.98
CA PHE A 78 17.74 6.29 -1.75
C PHE A 78 16.74 6.73 -2.81
N ALA A 79 16.07 5.77 -3.43
CA ALA A 79 14.87 6.00 -4.22
C ALA A 79 13.65 5.87 -3.31
N ILE A 80 12.92 6.96 -3.12
CA ILE A 80 11.75 7.06 -2.23
C ILE A 80 10.53 7.39 -3.08
N GLY A 81 9.42 6.69 -2.85
CA GLY A 81 8.13 6.99 -3.48
C GLY A 81 7.39 8.10 -2.74
N LEU A 82 6.84 9.06 -3.48
CA LEU A 82 5.98 10.13 -2.97
C LEU A 82 4.54 9.92 -3.44
N PRO A 83 3.52 10.14 -2.59
CA PRO A 83 3.56 10.72 -1.23
C PRO A 83 3.70 9.70 -0.09
N SER A 84 3.81 8.39 -0.37
CA SER A 84 3.84 7.37 0.68
C SER A 84 5.11 7.37 1.55
N MET A 85 6.16 8.07 1.11
CA MET A 85 7.49 8.11 1.73
C MET A 85 8.11 6.72 1.93
N ARG A 86 7.73 5.76 1.09
CA ARG A 86 8.26 4.40 1.13
C ARG A 86 9.63 4.35 0.47
N LEU A 87 10.59 3.72 1.14
CA LEU A 87 11.88 3.40 0.53
C LEU A 87 11.68 2.29 -0.52
N LEU A 88 11.90 2.62 -1.79
CA LEU A 88 11.78 1.69 -2.91
C LEU A 88 13.08 0.92 -3.15
N ARG A 89 14.21 1.63 -3.12
CA ARG A 89 15.52 1.04 -3.36
C ARG A 89 16.64 1.83 -2.68
N SER A 90 17.63 1.11 -2.16
CA SER A 90 18.95 1.67 -1.87
C SER A 90 19.90 1.38 -3.03
N ILE A 91 20.56 2.42 -3.52
CA ILE A 91 21.52 2.37 -4.61
C ILE A 91 22.90 2.65 -4.00
N ALA A 92 23.77 1.65 -4.02
CA ALA A 92 25.14 1.80 -3.58
C ALA A 92 25.95 2.64 -4.58
N VAL A 93 26.70 3.63 -4.08
CA VAL A 93 27.55 4.49 -4.91
C VAL A 93 28.96 4.53 -4.34
N TYR A 94 29.15 5.13 -3.17
CA TYR A 94 30.47 5.35 -2.57
C TYR A 94 30.87 4.31 -1.54
N THR A 95 29.90 3.60 -0.96
CA THR A 95 30.15 2.60 0.08
C THR A 95 29.95 1.20 -0.51
N PRO A 96 30.90 0.26 -0.31
CA PRO A 96 30.73 -1.12 -0.78
C PRO A 96 29.57 -1.79 -0.04
N GLU A 97 28.62 -2.35 -0.79
CA GLU A 97 27.41 -2.97 -0.25
C GLU A 97 27.42 -4.49 -0.49
N PRO A 98 27.67 -5.31 0.53
CA PRO A 98 27.98 -6.74 0.37
C PRO A 98 26.79 -7.57 -0.12
N TRP A 99 25.57 -7.22 0.26
CA TRP A 99 24.36 -7.92 -0.17
C TRP A 99 24.09 -7.76 -1.68
N GLN A 100 24.48 -6.63 -2.26
CA GLN A 100 24.32 -6.35 -3.68
C GLN A 100 25.57 -6.73 -4.50
N GLY A 101 26.66 -7.12 -3.82
CA GLY A 101 27.96 -7.37 -4.45
C GLY A 101 28.71 -6.11 -4.90
N TRP A 102 28.19 -4.92 -4.59
CA TRP A 102 28.82 -3.65 -4.96
C TRP A 102 30.13 -3.44 -4.20
N GLY A 103 31.23 -3.20 -4.92
CA GLY A 103 32.56 -3.02 -4.34
C GLY A 103 33.30 -4.31 -3.96
N TYR A 104 32.70 -5.48 -4.20
CA TYR A 104 33.33 -6.80 -3.99
C TYR A 104 33.43 -7.65 -5.27
N GLY A 105 32.96 -7.14 -6.41
CA GLY A 105 33.10 -7.77 -7.73
C GLY A 105 34.49 -7.61 -8.34
N VAL A 106 34.83 -8.45 -9.32
CA VAL A 106 36.06 -8.33 -10.11
C VAL A 106 35.93 -7.22 -11.15
N GLY A 107 36.79 -6.20 -11.06
CA GLY A 107 36.93 -5.14 -12.07
C GLY A 107 36.16 -3.86 -11.75
N ASN A 108 36.88 -2.81 -11.35
CA ASN A 108 36.40 -1.42 -11.42
C ASN A 108 36.50 -0.86 -12.86
N ASP A 109 36.88 -1.69 -13.82
CA ASP A 109 37.14 -1.31 -15.21
C ASP A 109 35.88 -0.73 -15.87
N VAL A 110 34.71 -1.33 -15.61
CA VAL A 110 33.40 -0.86 -16.11
C VAL A 110 33.04 0.53 -15.54
N MET A 111 33.49 0.84 -14.33
CA MET A 111 33.28 2.17 -13.72
C MET A 111 34.28 3.20 -14.25
N ALA A 112 35.50 2.77 -14.61
CA ALA A 112 36.50 3.62 -15.25
C ALA A 112 36.10 4.01 -16.68
N GLU A 113 35.45 3.11 -17.42
CA GLU A 113 34.90 3.35 -18.76
C GLU A 113 33.71 4.33 -18.77
N GLY A 114 32.99 4.44 -17.66
CA GLY A 114 31.83 5.32 -17.51
C GLY A 114 32.15 6.81 -17.30
N PHE A 115 33.42 7.18 -17.11
CA PHE A 115 33.82 8.58 -17.03
C PHE A 115 33.85 9.19 -18.44
N PRO A 116 33.02 10.21 -18.76
CA PRO A 116 32.97 10.81 -20.09
C PRO A 116 34.30 11.47 -20.52
N PHE A 117 35.24 11.64 -19.59
CA PHE A 117 36.55 12.23 -19.86
C PHE A 117 37.71 11.22 -19.74
N GLY A 118 37.42 9.92 -19.56
CA GLY A 118 38.44 8.96 -19.17
C GLY A 118 39.11 9.41 -17.86
N LYS A 119 40.21 8.77 -17.47
CA LYS A 119 41.12 9.42 -16.52
C LYS A 119 41.89 10.53 -17.20
#